data_AF-A0A9E6FA19-F1
#
_entry.id   AF-A0A9E6FA19-F1
#
_cell.length_a   1.000
_cell.length_b   1.000
_cell.length_c   1.000
_cell.angle_alpha   90.00
_cell.angle_beta   90.00
_cell.angle_gamma   90.00
#
_symmetry.space_group_name_H-M   'P 1'
#
loop_
_entity.id
_entity.type
_entity.pdbx_description
1 polymer ?
#
loop_
_entity_poly.entity_id
_entity_poly.type
_entity_poly.pdbx_seq_one_letter_code
_entity_poly.pdbx_strand_id
1 'polypeptide(L)'
;MSYSETGFVISDSLHAAWDLFKEKWYVIYGLYLIPVVVAVVYSLTLNALGEEFGVMSLFVMFIYMILQTVVSMGVVQGYLNLVRGKEINVETFKSMLPLVVNYFLGTLLMGVIILAGLIFLIVPGIYFSLKYYFVPFLLIDKKMGPMEALKAS
;
A
#
# COMPACT_ATOMS: atom_id res chain seq x y z
N MET A 1 -2.05 0.25 28.24
CA MET A 1 -3.52 0.42 28.10
C MET A 1 -4.13 -0.97 28.15
N SER A 2 -4.93 -1.23 29.18
CA SER A 2 -5.65 -2.49 29.40
C SER A 2 -6.99 -2.40 28.70
N TYR A 3 -7.22 -3.17 27.64
CA TYR A 3 -8.51 -3.18 26.94
C TYR A 3 -9.48 -4.07 27.70
N SER A 4 -10.57 -3.48 28.21
CA SER A 4 -11.65 -4.19 28.88
C SER A 4 -12.47 -5.01 27.88
N GLU A 5 -12.70 -6.26 28.22
CA GLU A 5 -13.47 -7.23 27.46
C GLU A 5 -14.95 -6.83 27.42
N THR A 6 -15.56 -6.94 26.23
CA THR A 6 -17.01 -6.91 25.93
C THR A 6 -17.73 -5.55 25.88
N GLY A 7 -17.84 -4.98 24.67
CA GLY A 7 -18.77 -3.90 24.34
C GLY A 7 -18.27 -2.98 23.21
N PHE A 8 -18.61 -3.28 21.95
CA PHE A 8 -18.42 -2.43 20.76
C PHE A 8 -17.08 -1.66 20.65
N VAL A 9 -15.99 -2.41 20.50
CA VAL A 9 -14.58 -1.96 20.25
C VAL A 9 -14.44 -0.96 19.09
N ILE A 10 -15.43 -0.91 18.19
CA ILE A 10 -15.46 -0.01 17.04
C ILE A 10 -15.52 1.46 17.48
N SER A 11 -16.29 1.79 18.52
CA SER A 11 -16.40 3.17 19.00
C SER A 11 -15.06 3.67 19.53
N ASP A 12 -14.40 2.88 20.38
CA ASP A 12 -13.10 3.22 20.95
C ASP A 12 -12.02 3.35 19.86
N SER A 13 -12.05 2.46 18.87
CA SER A 13 -11.13 2.50 17.73
C SER A 13 -11.37 3.74 16.85
N LEU A 14 -12.62 4.12 16.64
CA LEU A 14 -12.98 5.33 15.89
C LEU A 14 -12.59 6.60 16.65
N HIS A 15 -12.79 6.64 17.97
CA HIS A 15 -12.35 7.76 18.80
C HIS A 15 -10.82 7.90 18.77
N ALA A 16 -10.08 6.80 18.96
CA ALA A 16 -8.63 6.79 18.86
C ALA A 16 -8.14 7.26 17.47
N ALA A 17 -8.77 6.78 16.39
CA ALA A 17 -8.45 7.22 15.04
C ALA A 17 -8.78 8.71 14.82
N TRP A 18 -9.90 9.19 15.36
CA TRP A 18 -10.32 10.59 15.27
C TRP A 18 -9.38 11.53 16.04
N ASP A 19 -8.93 11.12 17.21
CA ASP A 19 -7.98 11.89 18.02
C ASP A 19 -6.60 11.94 17.35
N LEU A 20 -6.12 10.80 16.83
CA LEU A 20 -4.89 10.73 16.04
C LEU A 20 -4.98 11.59 14.78
N PHE A 21 -6.14 11.59 14.10
CA PHE A 21 -6.37 12.44 12.94
C PHE A 21 -6.26 13.92 13.29
N LYS A 22 -6.94 14.38 14.35
CA LYS A 22 -6.87 15.79 14.78
C LYS A 22 -5.45 16.20 15.16
N GLU A 23 -4.70 15.33 15.82
CA GLU A 23 -3.31 15.60 16.24
C GLU A 23 -2.35 15.67 15.04
N LYS A 24 -2.46 14.73 14.09
CA LYS A 24 -1.46 14.51 13.03
C LYS A 24 -2.02 14.57 11.61
N TRP A 25 -3.09 15.35 11.39
CA TRP A 25 -3.77 15.45 10.10
C TRP A 25 -2.82 15.77 8.94
N TYR A 26 -1.84 16.66 9.15
CA TYR A 26 -0.86 17.05 8.13
C TYR A 26 0.04 15.88 7.70
N VAL A 27 0.41 14.98 8.62
CA VAL A 27 1.18 13.77 8.30
C VAL A 27 0.31 12.80 7.51
N ILE A 28 -0.95 12.62 7.90
CA ILE A 28 -1.91 11.74 7.21
C ILE A 28 -2.14 12.22 5.78
N TYR A 29 -2.44 13.51 5.60
CA TYR A 29 -2.61 14.10 4.27
C TYR A 29 -1.31 14.06 3.47
N GLY A 30 -0.15 14.29 4.10
CA GLY A 30 1.15 14.14 3.45
C GLY A 30 1.35 12.72 2.90
N LEU A 31 1.12 11.69 3.73
CA LEU A 31 1.22 10.28 3.33
C LEU A 31 0.22 9.92 2.23
N TYR A 32 -1.00 10.47 2.27
CA TYR A 32 -2.00 10.27 1.23
C TYR A 32 -1.64 10.94 -0.10
N LEU A 33 -1.06 12.15 -0.07
CA LEU A 33 -0.76 12.92 -1.28
C LEU A 33 0.45 12.41 -2.05
N ILE A 34 1.45 11.81 -1.39
CA ILE A 34 2.65 11.29 -2.05
C ILE A 34 2.32 10.37 -3.25
N PRO A 35 1.53 9.29 -3.11
CA PRO A 35 1.19 8.42 -4.24
C PRO A 35 0.37 9.13 -5.31
N VAL A 36 -0.47 10.11 -4.93
CA VAL A 36 -1.23 10.93 -5.89
C VAL A 36 -0.30 11.77 -6.74
N VAL A 37 0.67 12.46 -6.13
CA VAL A 37 1.67 13.27 -6.85
C VAL A 37 2.47 12.40 -7.80
N VAL A 38 2.93 11.23 -7.36
CA VAL A 38 3.70 10.29 -8.19
C VAL A 38 2.87 9.81 -9.39
N ALA A 39 1.58 9.51 -9.19
CA ALA A 39 0.67 9.13 -10.27
C ALA A 39 0.42 10.28 -11.27
N VAL A 40 0.25 11.52 -10.79
CA VAL A 40 0.09 12.69 -11.66
C VAL A 40 1.36 12.93 -12.48
N VAL A 41 2.54 12.88 -11.87
CA VAL A 41 3.83 13.05 -12.56
C VAL A 41 4.01 11.98 -13.64
N TYR A 42 3.68 10.73 -13.34
CA TYR A 42 3.69 9.65 -14.34
C TYR A 42 2.73 9.93 -15.50
N SER A 43 1.49 10.31 -15.20
CA SER A 43 0.49 10.65 -16.22
C SER A 43 0.97 11.79 -17.12
N LEU A 44 1.49 12.87 -16.54
CA LEU A 44 2.04 14.00 -17.32
C LEU A 44 3.23 13.58 -18.18
N THR A 45 4.11 12.71 -17.66
CA THR A 45 5.26 12.18 -18.39
C THR A 45 4.82 11.38 -19.61
N LEU A 46 3.84 10.48 -19.46
CA LEU A 46 3.32 9.71 -20.59
C LEU A 46 2.66 10.60 -21.65
N ASN A 47 1.87 11.58 -21.22
CA ASN A 47 1.23 12.53 -22.14
C ASN A 47 2.27 13.37 -22.91
N ALA A 48 3.36 13.77 -22.26
CA ALA A 48 4.41 14.57 -22.88
C ALA A 48 5.27 13.77 -23.89
N LEU A 49 5.43 12.46 -23.68
CA LEU A 49 6.17 11.60 -24.61
C LEU A 49 5.43 11.41 -25.94
N GLY A 50 4.11 11.49 -25.96
CA GLY A 50 3.29 11.26 -27.15
C GLY A 50 3.21 9.78 -27.56
N GLU A 51 2.31 9.45 -28.48
CA GLU A 51 2.02 8.06 -28.88
C GLU A 51 3.12 7.42 -29.73
N GLU A 52 4.03 8.22 -30.31
CA GLU A 52 5.04 7.73 -31.26
C GLU A 52 6.20 6.96 -30.60
N PHE A 53 6.38 7.07 -29.29
CA PHE A 53 7.48 6.43 -28.56
C PHE A 53 7.06 5.18 -27.80
N GLY A 54 6.44 4.23 -28.51
CA GLY A 54 5.87 3.01 -27.91
C GLY A 54 6.86 2.17 -27.08
N VAL A 55 8.15 2.12 -27.43
CA VAL A 55 9.16 1.39 -26.63
C VAL A 55 9.59 2.20 -25.40
N MET A 56 9.71 3.53 -25.53
CA MET A 56 10.08 4.41 -24.41
C MET A 56 9.01 4.42 -23.32
N SER A 57 7.74 4.39 -23.70
CA SER A 57 6.62 4.35 -22.75
C SER A 57 6.64 3.09 -21.89
N LEU A 58 7.07 1.94 -22.45
CA LEU A 58 7.29 0.71 -21.67
C LEU A 58 8.38 0.89 -20.61
N PHE A 59 9.51 1.51 -20.95
CA PHE A 59 10.56 1.80 -19.96
C PHE A 59 10.07 2.72 -18.85
N VAL A 60 9.31 3.77 -19.19
CA VAL A 60 8.72 4.69 -18.20
C VAL A 60 7.71 3.96 -17.32
N MET A 61 6.91 3.05 -17.88
CA MET A 61 5.99 2.20 -17.12
C MET A 61 6.75 1.31 -16.12
N PHE A 62 7.84 0.64 -16.52
CA PHE A 62 8.64 -0.19 -15.61
C PHE A 62 9.26 0.63 -14.47
N ILE A 63 9.82 1.80 -14.79
CA ILE A 63 10.37 2.72 -13.78
C ILE A 63 9.28 3.15 -12.80
N TYR A 64 8.10 3.52 -13.32
CA TYR A 64 6.94 3.88 -12.50
C TYR A 64 6.50 2.73 -11.59
N MET A 65 6.44 1.48 -12.09
CA MET A 65 6.07 0.33 -11.27
C MET A 65 7.01 0.15 -10.07
N ILE A 66 8.32 0.27 -10.28
CA ILE A 66 9.31 0.15 -9.21
C ILE A 66 9.16 1.31 -8.22
N LEU A 67 9.08 2.54 -8.72
CA LEU A 67 8.91 3.74 -7.89
C LEU A 67 7.64 3.65 -7.03
N GLN A 68 6.52 3.29 -7.66
CA GLN A 68 5.21 3.17 -7.00
C GLN A 68 5.21 2.09 -5.93
N THR A 69 5.96 1.00 -6.14
CA THR A 69 6.14 -0.06 -5.13
C THR A 69 6.83 0.49 -3.88
N VAL A 70 7.95 1.19 -4.06
CA VAL A 70 8.70 1.79 -2.95
C VAL A 70 7.86 2.84 -2.21
N VAL A 71 7.14 3.68 -2.96
CA VAL A 71 6.22 4.69 -2.41
C VAL A 71 5.11 4.01 -1.61
N SER A 72 4.47 2.98 -2.16
CA SER A 72 3.39 2.25 -1.50
C SER A 72 3.86 1.62 -0.18
N MET A 73 5.04 1.01 -0.16
CA MET A 73 5.64 0.49 1.06
C MET A 73 5.90 1.58 2.10
N GLY A 74 6.50 2.69 1.66
CA GLY A 74 6.78 3.83 2.53
C GLY A 74 5.51 4.42 3.15
N VAL A 75 4.42 4.48 2.38
CA VAL A 75 3.10 4.94 2.86
C VAL A 75 2.52 3.97 3.89
N VAL A 76 2.50 2.66 3.61
CA VAL A 76 2.00 1.65 4.56
C VAL A 76 2.80 1.66 5.85
N GLN A 77 4.13 1.69 5.77
CA GLN A 77 5.00 1.80 6.94
C GLN A 77 4.79 3.12 7.68
N GLY A 78 4.58 4.22 6.96
CA GLY A 78 4.26 5.53 7.52
C GLY A 78 3.01 5.49 8.37
N TYR A 79 1.92 4.88 7.86
CA TYR A 79 0.70 4.68 8.64
C TYR A 79 0.90 3.75 9.85
N LEU A 80 1.65 2.66 9.71
CA LEU A 80 1.96 1.76 10.83
C LEU A 80 2.76 2.47 11.93
N ASN A 81 3.75 3.29 11.54
CA ASN A 81 4.54 4.08 12.48
C ASN A 81 3.70 5.17 13.16
N LEU A 82 2.83 5.83 12.39
CA LEU A 82 1.92 6.86 12.89
C LEU A 82 1.01 6.32 14.01
N VAL A 83 0.38 5.16 13.79
CA VAL A 83 -0.47 4.49 14.79
C VAL A 83 0.34 4.02 16.00
N ARG A 84 1.62 3.68 15.82
CA ARG A 84 2.53 3.26 16.89
C ARG A 84 3.20 4.43 17.62
N GLY A 85 2.92 5.67 17.24
CA GLY A 85 3.60 6.85 17.79
C GLY A 85 5.10 6.91 17.47
N LYS A 86 5.58 6.18 16.46
CA LYS A 86 6.99 6.19 16.03
C LYS A 86 7.23 7.28 15.00
N GLU A 87 8.40 7.91 15.06
CA GLU A 87 8.83 8.87 14.04
C GLU A 87 9.13 8.17 12.70
N ILE A 88 8.80 8.85 11.60
CA ILE A 88 9.09 8.38 10.24
C ILE A 88 10.55 8.74 9.92
N ASN A 89 11.48 7.86 10.31
CA ASN A 89 12.91 8.05 10.06
C ASN A 89 13.41 7.28 8.84
N VAL A 90 14.48 7.79 8.23
CA VAL A 90 15.15 7.23 7.03
C VAL A 90 15.72 5.84 7.30
N GLU A 91 16.03 5.51 8.56
CA GLU A 91 16.48 4.16 8.95
C GLU A 91 15.40 3.10 8.73
N THR A 92 14.12 3.49 8.80
CA THR A 92 12.99 2.63 8.45
C THR A 92 13.03 2.24 6.98
N PHE A 93 13.51 3.12 6.09
CA PHE A 93 13.65 2.78 4.67
C PHE A 93 14.71 1.71 4.42
N LYS A 94 15.83 1.74 5.16
CA LYS A 94 16.88 0.71 5.04
C LYS A 94 16.37 -0.66 5.43
N SER A 95 15.55 -0.76 6.47
CA SER A 95 14.96 -2.04 6.90
C SER A 95 13.88 -2.55 5.94
N MET A 96 13.32 -1.68 5.08
CA MET A 96 12.35 -2.02 4.04
C MET A 96 12.98 -2.51 2.72
N LEU A 97 14.22 -2.10 2.40
CA LEU A 97 14.92 -2.51 1.16
C LEU A 97 14.86 -4.02 0.86
N PRO A 98 15.18 -4.94 1.80
CA PRO A 98 15.11 -6.38 1.51
C PRO A 98 13.68 -6.90 1.28
N LEU A 99 12.66 -6.15 1.73
CA LEU A 99 11.26 -6.53 1.57
C LEU A 99 10.67 -6.04 0.24
N VAL A 100 11.34 -5.14 -0.49
CA VAL A 100 10.83 -4.54 -1.73
C VAL A 100 10.47 -5.61 -2.76
N VAL A 101 11.32 -6.62 -2.93
CA VAL A 101 11.08 -7.72 -3.87
C VAL A 101 9.87 -8.56 -3.46
N ASN A 102 9.78 -8.93 -2.17
CA ASN A 102 8.65 -9.70 -1.66
C ASN A 102 7.35 -8.92 -1.74
N TYR A 103 7.39 -7.61 -1.47
CA TYR A 103 6.24 -6.73 -1.58
C TYR A 103 5.78 -6.60 -3.04
N PHE A 104 6.72 -6.36 -3.96
CA PHE A 104 6.43 -6.31 -5.39
C PHE A 104 5.80 -7.62 -5.90
N LEU A 105 6.39 -8.76 -5.57
CA LEU A 105 5.87 -10.06 -6.00
C LEU A 105 4.51 -10.38 -5.35
N GLY A 106 4.32 -10.06 -4.07
CA GLY A 106 3.05 -10.26 -3.37
C GLY A 106 1.92 -9.41 -3.93
N THR A 107 2.19 -8.12 -4.18
CA THR A 107 1.21 -7.20 -4.79
C THR A 107 0.92 -7.55 -6.24
N LEU A 108 1.94 -7.96 -7.01
CA LEU A 108 1.75 -8.42 -8.39
C LEU A 108 0.86 -9.67 -8.43
N LEU A 109 1.14 -10.67 -7.57
CA LEU A 109 0.39 -11.91 -7.54
C LEU A 109 -1.05 -11.70 -7.07
N MET A 110 -1.25 -10.84 -6.06
CA MET A 110 -2.58 -10.39 -5.64
C MET A 110 -3.32 -9.71 -6.81
N GLY A 111 -2.65 -8.82 -7.54
CA GLY A 111 -3.22 -8.14 -8.72
C GLY A 111 -3.67 -9.13 -9.79
N VAL A 112 -2.85 -10.12 -10.11
CA VAL A 112 -3.20 -11.18 -11.07
C VAL A 112 -4.42 -11.98 -10.62
N ILE A 113 -4.52 -12.35 -9.34
CA ILE A 113 -5.68 -13.08 -8.81
C ILE A 113 -6.96 -12.23 -8.90
N ILE A 114 -6.89 -10.95 -8.53
CA ILE A 114 -8.04 -10.04 -8.59
C ILE A 114 -8.48 -9.83 -10.05
N LEU A 115 -7.52 -9.58 -10.96
CA LEU A 115 -7.81 -9.41 -12.39
C LEU A 115 -8.41 -10.67 -13.00
N ALA A 116 -7.87 -11.85 -12.70
CA ALA A 116 -8.46 -13.11 -13.14
C ALA A 116 -9.88 -13.27 -12.58
N GLY A 117 -10.09 -12.96 -11.30
CA GLY A 117 -11.41 -12.93 -10.69
C GLY A 117 -12.38 -12.05 -11.46
N LEU A 118 -12.01 -10.78 -11.72
CA LEU A 118 -12.83 -9.81 -12.43
C LEU A 118 -13.15 -10.22 -13.88
N ILE A 119 -12.18 -10.82 -14.59
CA ILE A 119 -12.35 -11.27 -15.98
C ILE A 119 -13.35 -12.44 -16.06
N PHE A 120 -13.24 -13.41 -15.15
CA PHE A 120 -14.16 -14.55 -15.15
C PHE A 120 -15.55 -14.14 -14.66
N LEU A 121 -15.64 -13.44 -13.52
CA LEU A 121 -16.88 -13.01 -12.89
C LEU A 121 -16.62 -11.84 -11.92
N ILE A 122 -17.31 -10.71 -12.08
CA ILE A 122 -17.12 -9.49 -11.24
C ILE A 122 -17.17 -9.81 -9.73
N VAL A 123 -18.08 -10.69 -9.31
CA VAL A 123 -18.29 -11.04 -7.88
C VAL A 123 -17.05 -11.71 -7.26
N PRO A 124 -16.47 -12.79 -7.82
CA PRO A 124 -15.17 -13.32 -7.41
C PRO A 124 -14.03 -12.30 -7.36
N GLY A 125 -13.96 -11.38 -8.32
CA GLY A 125 -12.96 -10.32 -8.30
C GLY A 125 -13.08 -9.40 -7.08
N ILE A 126 -14.30 -8.97 -6.76
CA ILE A 126 -14.58 -8.17 -5.55
C ILE A 126 -14.25 -8.98 -4.29
N TYR A 127 -14.65 -10.25 -4.24
CA TYR A 127 -14.37 -11.14 -3.10
C TYR A 127 -12.86 -11.24 -2.83
N PHE A 128 -12.03 -11.51 -3.85
CA PHE A 128 -10.57 -11.58 -3.67
C PHE A 128 -9.96 -10.23 -3.30
N SER A 129 -10.49 -9.12 -3.80
CA SER A 129 -9.99 -7.78 -3.43
C SER A 129 -10.18 -7.50 -1.94
N LEU A 130 -11.31 -7.90 -1.37
CA LEU A 130 -11.59 -7.74 0.07
C LEU A 130 -10.79 -8.73 0.89
N LYS A 131 -10.67 -9.98 0.42
CA LYS A 131 -9.89 -11.02 1.09
C LYS A 131 -8.41 -10.64 1.22
N TYR A 132 -7.80 -10.15 0.14
CA TYR A 132 -6.37 -9.86 0.11
C TYR A 132 -6.01 -8.43 0.49
N TYR A 133 -6.97 -7.64 0.97
CA TYR A 133 -6.77 -6.24 1.33
C TYR A 133 -5.64 -6.03 2.37
N PHE A 134 -5.44 -7.00 3.27
CA PHE A 134 -4.42 -6.93 4.32
C PHE A 134 -3.04 -7.49 3.93
N VAL A 135 -2.89 -8.09 2.74
CA VAL A 135 -1.62 -8.64 2.26
C VAL A 135 -0.47 -7.62 2.31
N PRO A 136 -0.63 -6.36 1.83
CA PRO A 136 0.44 -5.36 1.90
C PRO A 136 0.94 -5.10 3.32
N PHE A 137 0.04 -5.09 4.30
CA PHE A 137 0.37 -4.86 5.71
C PHE A 137 1.11 -6.06 6.31
N LEU A 138 0.71 -7.29 5.98
CA LEU A 138 1.38 -8.50 6.46
C LEU A 138 2.80 -8.65 5.89
N LEU A 139 3.00 -8.28 4.62
CA LEU A 139 4.32 -8.31 3.98
C LEU A 139 5.31 -7.34 4.64
N ILE A 140 4.83 -6.17 5.08
CA ILE A 140 5.68 -5.13 5.68
C ILE A 140 5.84 -5.36 7.19
N ASP A 141 4.72 -5.57 7.90
CA ASP A 141 4.72 -5.61 9.36
C ASP A 141 5.23 -6.95 9.90
N LYS A 142 4.80 -8.06 9.29
CA LYS A 142 5.20 -9.41 9.70
C LYS A 142 6.35 -9.97 8.88
N LYS A 143 6.85 -9.23 7.88
CA LYS A 143 7.94 -9.64 6.97
C LYS A 143 7.67 -11.01 6.31
N MET A 144 6.40 -11.32 6.08
CA MET A 144 5.97 -12.60 5.51
C MET A 144 6.40 -12.72 4.04
N GLY A 145 6.54 -13.96 3.57
CA GLY A 145 6.69 -14.22 2.14
C GLY A 145 5.40 -13.91 1.36
N PRO A 146 5.47 -13.66 0.03
CA PRO A 146 4.31 -13.39 -0.82
C PRO A 146 3.16 -14.40 -0.64
N MET A 147 3.50 -15.69 -0.71
CA MET A 147 2.54 -16.78 -0.60
C MET A 147 2.01 -16.97 0.83
N GLU A 148 2.84 -16.68 1.83
CA GLU A 148 2.46 -16.78 3.23
C GLU A 148 1.45 -15.69 3.61
N ALA A 149 1.70 -14.44 3.18
CA ALA A 149 0.80 -13.32 3.41
C ALA A 149 -0.58 -13.55 2.76
N LEU A 150 -0.62 -14.12 1.55
CA LEU A 150 -1.87 -14.48 0.86
C LEU A 150 -2.65 -15.59 1.55
N LYS A 151 -1.97 -16.54 2.20
CA LYS A 151 -2.63 -17.60 2.97
C LYS A 151 -3.15 -17.09 4.31
N ALA A 152 -2.50 -16.09 4.88
CA ALA A 152 -2.83 -15.51 6.17
C ALA A 152 -3.93 -14.42 6.11
N SER A 153 -4.31 -13.97 4.90
CA SER A 153 -5.42 -13.02 4.66
C SER A 153 -6.70 -13.75 4.24
#